data_AF-A0A661GC53-F1
#
_entry.id   AF-A0A661GC53-F1
#
_cell.length_a   1.000
_cell.length_b   1.000
_cell.length_c   1.000
_cell.angle_alpha   90.00
_cell.angle_beta   90.00
_cell.angle_gamma   90.00
#
_symmetry.space_group_name_H-M   'P 1'
#
loop_
_entity.id
_entity.type
_entity.pdbx_description
1 polymer ?
#
loop_
_entity_poly.entity_id
_entity_poly.type
_entity_poly.pdbx_seq_one_letter_code
_entity_poly.pdbx_strand_id
1 'polypeptide(L)' 'MKYKILASLIGLTALYLLFWPVPIEPVAWDAPQNAGLVDPFEPNDRLRKARLIDLGEHEGPEDVAADRNGMIYTV' A
#
# COMPACT_ATOMS: atom_id res chain seq x y z
N MET A 1 16.76 -15.92 38.15
CA MET A 1 16.10 -14.63 38.47
C MET A 1 15.80 -13.81 37.21
N LYS A 2 16.80 -13.57 36.33
CA LYS A 2 16.63 -12.81 35.06
C LYS A 2 15.51 -13.30 34.13
N TYR A 3 15.41 -14.61 33.87
CA TYR A 3 14.35 -15.17 33.00
C TYR A 3 12.93 -15.01 33.56
N LYS A 4 12.78 -14.97 34.89
CA LYS A 4 11.48 -14.74 35.53
C LYS A 4 11.01 -13.30 35.29
N ILE A 5 11.93 -12.33 35.39
CA ILE A 5 11.65 -10.91 35.13
C ILE A 5 11.28 -10.70 33.66
N LEU A 6 12.03 -11.30 32.73
CA LEU A 6 11.74 -11.21 31.30
C LEU A 6 10.39 -11.85 30.96
N ALA A 7 10.09 -13.03 31.51
CA ALA A 7 8.80 -13.69 31.31
C ALA A 7 7.64 -12.85 31.86
N SER A 8 7.82 -12.23 33.03
CA SER A 8 6.81 -11.33 33.60
C SER A 8 6.59 -10.08 32.77
N LEU A 9 7.65 -9.47 32.22
CA LEU A 9 7.53 -8.29 31.35
C LEU A 9 6.78 -8.63 30.05
N ILE A 10 7.10 -9.77 29.42
CA ILE A 10 6.41 -10.25 28.23
C ILE A 10 4.93 -10.52 28.55
N GLY A 11 4.65 -11.19 29.66
CA GLY A 11 3.29 -11.48 30.10
C GLY A 11 2.46 -10.21 30.32
N LEU A 12 3.02 -9.22 31.01
CA LEU A 12 2.36 -7.93 31.23
C LEU A 12 2.12 -7.16 29.93
N THR A 13 3.09 -7.17 29.01
CA THR A 13 2.96 -6.52 27.70
C THR A 13 1.86 -7.18 26.87
N ALA A 14 1.79 -8.51 26.85
CA ALA A 14 0.73 -9.23 26.16
C ALA A 14 -0.64 -8.93 26.76
N LEU A 15 -0.77 -8.91 28.09
CA LEU A 15 -2.02 -8.54 28.77
C LEU A 15 -2.45 -7.12 28.41
N TYR A 16 -1.50 -6.17 28.38
CA TYR A 16 -1.78 -4.80 27.94
C TYR A 16 -2.30 -4.78 26.50
N LEU A 17 -1.60 -5.40 25.54
CA LEU A 17 -2.00 -5.35 24.13
C LEU A 17 -3.34 -6.05 23.85
N LEU A 18 -3.69 -7.09 24.62
CA LEU A 18 -4.93 -7.86 24.44
C LEU A 18 -6.15 -7.22 25.10
N PHE A 19 -5.96 -6.53 26.23
CA PHE A 19 -7.07 -6.08 27.07
C PHE A 19 -7.12 -4.57 27.30
N TRP A 20 -6.15 -3.81 26.78
CA TRP A 20 -6.21 -2.35 26.87
C TRP A 20 -7.40 -1.82 26.07
N PRO A 21 -8.31 -1.05 26.70
CA PRO A 21 -9.46 -0.52 26.01
C PRO A 21 -9.02 0.47 24.92
N VAL A 22 -9.51 0.27 23.70
CA VAL A 22 -9.38 1.24 22.61
C VAL A 22 -10.70 2.04 22.51
N PRO A 23 -10.66 3.34 22.18
CA PRO A 23 -11.86 4.18 22.12
C PRO A 23 -12.69 3.95 20.84
N ILE A 24 -12.66 2.74 20.29
CA ILE A 24 -13.33 2.34 19.05
C ILE A 24 -14.01 1.00 19.30
N GLU A 25 -15.28 0.89 18.91
CA GLU A 25 -15.99 -0.38 18.90
C GLU A 25 -15.63 -1.14 17.61
N PRO A 26 -14.94 -2.29 17.70
CA PRO A 26 -14.65 -3.08 16.51
C PRO A 26 -15.97 -3.64 15.95
N VAL A 27 -16.31 -3.23 14.74
CA VAL A 27 -17.45 -3.76 13.99
C VAL A 27 -16.95 -4.56 12.80
N ALA A 28 -17.67 -5.63 12.45
CA ALA A 28 -17.37 -6.36 11.22
C ALA A 28 -17.59 -5.42 10.03
N TRP A 29 -16.63 -5.42 9.10
CA TRP A 29 -16.80 -4.71 7.84
C TRP A 29 -17.53 -5.61 6.84
N ASP A 30 -18.76 -5.24 6.50
CA ASP A 30 -19.48 -5.84 5.40
C ASP A 30 -19.04 -5.18 4.09
N ALA A 31 -18.01 -5.75 3.48
CA ALA A 31 -17.50 -5.26 2.21
C ALA A 31 -18.59 -5.34 1.12
N PRO A 32 -18.75 -4.29 0.28
CA PRO A 32 -19.65 -4.36 -0.84
C PRO A 32 -19.15 -5.40 -1.86
N GLN A 33 -20.08 -5.97 -2.63
CA GLN A 33 -19.71 -6.82 -3.75
C GLN A 33 -18.89 -5.99 -4.76
N ASN A 34 -17.73 -6.51 -5.14
CA ASN A 34 -16.90 -5.87 -6.16
C ASN A 34 -17.64 -5.88 -7.50
N ALA A 35 -17.89 -4.70 -8.08
CA ALA A 35 -18.54 -4.54 -9.38
C ALA A 35 -17.67 -5.03 -10.55
N GLY A 36 -16.37 -5.24 -10.32
CA GLY A 36 -15.37 -5.55 -11.35
C GLY A 36 -14.85 -4.28 -12.04
N LEU A 37 -14.21 -4.48 -13.19
CA LEU A 37 -13.72 -3.41 -14.06
C LEU A 37 -14.88 -2.87 -14.92
N VAL A 38 -15.74 -2.08 -14.30
CA VAL A 38 -16.80 -1.31 -14.96
C VAL A 38 -16.32 0.13 -15.17
N ASP A 39 -17.17 1.05 -15.67
CA ASP A 39 -16.90 2.51 -15.83
C ASP A 39 -15.89 3.08 -14.80
N PRO A 40 -15.16 4.17 -15.05
CA PRO A 40 -14.29 4.44 -16.20
C PRO A 40 -13.13 3.44 -16.34
N PHE A 41 -13.16 2.31 -15.63
CA PHE A 41 -12.12 1.27 -15.58
C PHE A 41 -12.37 0.11 -16.54
N GLU A 42 -13.37 0.19 -17.41
CA GLU A 42 -13.61 -0.82 -18.43
C GLU A 42 -12.36 -1.05 -19.30
N PRO A 43 -12.10 -2.31 -19.71
CA PRO A 43 -11.01 -2.62 -20.62
C PRO A 43 -11.07 -1.74 -21.88
N ASN A 44 -9.93 -1.17 -22.26
CA ASN A 44 -9.85 -0.31 -23.43
C ASN A 44 -8.49 -0.41 -24.14
N ASP A 45 -8.49 -0.03 -25.42
CA ASP A 45 -7.31 -0.10 -26.29
C ASP A 45 -6.57 1.25 -26.40
N ARG A 46 -6.78 2.20 -25.48
CA ARG A 46 -6.19 3.56 -25.60
C ARG A 46 -4.67 3.53 -25.65
N LEU A 47 -4.05 2.58 -24.95
CA LEU A 47 -2.60 2.38 -24.93
C LEU A 47 -2.08 1.43 -26.03
N ARG A 48 -2.92 0.94 -26.95
CA ARG A 48 -2.51 0.00 -28.01
C ARG A 48 -1.41 0.55 -28.93
N LYS A 49 -1.29 1.88 -29.04
CA LYS A 49 -0.25 2.56 -29.82
C LYS A 49 0.93 3.04 -28.97
N ALA A 50 0.89 2.84 -27.65
CA ALA A 50 1.98 3.23 -26.78
C ALA A 50 3.24 2.43 -27.13
N ARG A 51 4.40 3.06 -26.94
CA ARG A 51 5.70 2.43 -27.10
C ARG A 51 6.47 2.57 -25.80
N LEU A 52 7.19 1.53 -25.44
CA LEU A 52 8.11 1.56 -24.31
C LEU A 52 9.34 2.40 -24.66
N ILE A 53 9.85 3.11 -23.68
CA ILE A 53 11.14 3.80 -23.72
C ILE A 53 12.15 2.86 -23.07
N ASP A 54 13.27 2.61 -23.75
CA ASP A 54 14.37 1.82 -23.18
C ASP A 54 15.12 2.70 -22.15
N LEU A 55 15.20 2.20 -20.92
CA LEU A 55 15.85 2.87 -19.79
C LEU A 55 17.30 2.39 -19.57
N GLY A 56 17.77 1.45 -20.39
CA GLY A 56 19.09 0.84 -20.24
C GLY A 56 19.19 0.02 -18.96
N GLU A 57 20.15 0.36 -18.08
CA GLU A 57 20.38 -0.36 -16.83
C GLU A 57 19.47 0.09 -15.66
N HIS A 58 18.60 1.08 -15.90
CA HIS A 58 17.72 1.62 -14.86
C HIS A 58 16.37 0.89 -14.87
N GLU A 59 15.84 0.61 -13.68
CA GLU A 59 14.47 0.15 -13.52
C GLU A 59 13.50 1.35 -13.47
N GLY A 60 12.24 1.09 -13.80
CA GLY A 60 11.22 2.13 -14.01
C GLY A 60 11.09 3.10 -12.84
N PRO A 61 10.83 4.40 -13.10
CA PRO A 61 10.76 5.41 -12.05
C PRO A 61 9.47 5.31 -11.24
N GLU A 62 9.51 5.81 -10.01
CA GLU A 62 8.33 5.98 -9.16
C GLU A 62 7.42 7.09 -9.70
N ASP A 63 8.02 8.17 -10.22
CA ASP A 63 7.29 9.33 -10.78
C ASP A 63 7.96 9.88 -12.05
N VAL A 64 7.17 10.54 -12.90
CA VAL A 64 7.60 11.17 -14.15
C VAL A 64 6.95 12.54 -14.31
N ALA A 65 7.75 13.57 -14.54
CA ALA A 65 7.28 14.93 -14.85
C ALA A 65 7.81 15.41 -16.20
N ALA A 66 6.98 16.15 -16.95
CA ALA A 66 7.37 16.80 -18.19
C ALA A 66 7.36 18.33 -18.02
N ASP A 67 8.40 19.01 -18.48
CA ASP A 67 8.40 20.47 -18.55
C ASP A 67 7.73 20.98 -19.85
N ARG A 68 7.65 22.32 -19.99
CA ARG A 68 7.06 22.95 -21.19
C ARG A 68 7.89 22.78 -22.46
N ASN A 69 9.16 22.41 -22.32
CA ASN A 69 10.07 22.15 -23.43
C ASN A 69 10.06 20.67 -23.84
N GLY A 70 9.30 19.82 -23.15
CA GLY A 70 9.22 18.38 -23.40
C GLY A 70 10.35 17.58 -22.74
N MET A 71 11.11 18.18 -21.83
CA MET A 71 12.09 17.46 -21.02
C MET A 71 11.38 16.60 -19.98
N ILE A 72 11.84 15.35 -19.84
CA ILE A 72 11.27 14.38 -18.92
C ILE A 72 12.22 14.23 -17.72
N TYR A 73 11.64 14.31 -16.52
CA TYR A 73 12.31 14.15 -15.23
C TYR A 73 11.71 12.96 -14.51
N THR A 74 12.54 12.16 -13.85
CA THR A 74 12.12 10.90 -13.22
C THR A 74 12.74 10.75 -11.83
N VAL A 75 12.05 10.06 -10.91
CA VAL A 75 12.56 9.75 -9.55
C VAL A 75 12.56 8.25 -9.27
#